data_AF-A0AAU2SIH5-F1
#
_entry.id   AF-A0AAU2SIH5-F1
#
_cell.length_a   1.000
_cell.length_b   1.000
_cell.length_c   1.000
_cell.angle_alpha   90.00
_cell.angle_beta   90.00
_cell.angle_gamma   90.00
#
_symmetry.space_group_name_H-M   'P 1'
#
loop_
_entity.id
_entity.type
_entity.pdbx_description
1 polymer ?
#
loop_
_entity_poly.entity_id
_entity_poly.type
_entity_poly.pdbx_seq_one_letter_code
_entity_poly.pdbx_strand_id
1 'polypeptide(L)'
;MIYEGTAGMAEGAPTTARLGEVLNRAGHVVIVEGPRDAVDRADVARTVVSGAEIADLARLLAIEDGGTGDRCRCMGWPTIMVHDVNGELLACWVLHHQSGLRGLGDCDADLRDGPALTEWLAERGLTRSREVQSELAAQEAEADRRRTRWVLAAPAGLSDAAADVAQPPGRDHMAWSRRLQEAKDRLAALSRQHYPDGIERIRVLLAWAGIPSRESTGALQWYDMAVQEQLLGEDPALVLAAAATRPSSPDRLDGAAELFGSTKWTEAHGRGLPKPLRSMLSEHIQADGTDAMRFRMSHGYYGAKRTV
;
A
#
# COMPACT_ATOMS: atom_id res chain seq x y z
N MET A 1 -13.79 -11.90 -16.51
CA MET A 1 -15.18 -11.77 -17.01
C MET A 1 -15.85 -10.73 -16.14
N ILE A 2 -16.10 -9.52 -16.66
CA ILE A 2 -16.73 -8.42 -15.91
C ILE A 2 -18.23 -8.71 -15.99
N TYR A 3 -18.81 -9.24 -14.91
CA TYR A 3 -20.24 -9.52 -14.87
C TYR A 3 -20.98 -8.25 -14.47
N GLU A 4 -21.76 -7.74 -15.43
CA GLU A 4 -22.63 -6.58 -15.32
C GLU A 4 -23.54 -6.68 -14.09
N GLY A 5 -23.71 -5.53 -13.44
CA GLY A 5 -24.57 -5.37 -12.27
C GLY A 5 -26.03 -5.69 -12.59
N THR A 6 -26.80 -5.94 -11.55
CA THR A 6 -28.26 -6.01 -11.57
C THR A 6 -28.85 -4.88 -12.42
N ALA A 7 -29.63 -5.26 -13.43
CA ALA A 7 -30.20 -4.37 -14.43
C ALA A 7 -30.96 -3.20 -13.75
N GLY A 8 -30.53 -1.97 -14.02
CA GLY A 8 -31.26 -0.74 -13.67
C GLY A 8 -30.73 0.10 -12.50
N MET A 9 -29.71 -0.34 -11.76
CA MET A 9 -29.20 0.36 -10.56
C MET A 9 -27.72 0.75 -10.62
N ALA A 10 -27.06 0.51 -11.76
CA ALA A 10 -25.62 0.73 -11.92
C ALA A 10 -25.26 2.20 -12.19
N GLU A 11 -26.13 2.99 -12.81
CA GLU A 11 -25.79 4.36 -13.24
C GLU A 11 -25.92 5.42 -12.12
N GLY A 12 -24.90 6.25 -12.02
CA GLY A 12 -24.80 7.38 -11.11
C GLY A 12 -24.08 7.06 -9.81
N ALA A 13 -23.79 8.11 -9.05
CA ALA A 13 -23.05 7.98 -7.81
C ALA A 13 -23.82 7.14 -6.75
N PRO A 14 -23.10 6.37 -5.92
CA PRO A 14 -23.68 5.73 -4.75
C PRO A 14 -24.26 6.77 -3.77
N THR A 15 -25.42 6.47 -3.22
CA THR A 15 -26.02 7.27 -2.13
C THR A 15 -26.70 6.37 -1.10
N THR A 16 -26.70 6.83 0.15
CA THR A 16 -27.40 6.17 1.26
C THR A 16 -28.90 6.07 0.98
N ALA A 17 -29.48 7.06 0.27
CA ALA A 17 -30.89 7.02 -0.13
C ALA A 17 -31.21 5.84 -1.06
N ARG A 18 -30.39 5.62 -2.10
CA ARG A 18 -30.54 4.48 -3.03
C ARG A 18 -30.41 3.14 -2.32
N LEU A 19 -29.47 3.03 -1.38
CA LEU A 19 -29.32 1.85 -0.53
C LEU A 19 -30.59 1.59 0.29
N GLY A 20 -31.13 2.65 0.91
CA GLY A 20 -32.38 2.59 1.68
C GLY A 20 -33.58 2.16 0.82
N GLU A 21 -33.72 2.67 -0.40
CA GLU A 21 -34.80 2.28 -1.32
C GLU A 21 -34.80 0.76 -1.62
N VAL A 22 -33.61 0.17 -1.81
CA VAL A 22 -33.46 -1.27 -2.03
C VAL A 22 -33.82 -2.06 -0.78
N LEU A 23 -33.26 -1.69 0.38
CA LEU A 23 -33.49 -2.40 1.64
C LEU A 23 -34.94 -2.28 2.13
N ASN A 24 -35.62 -1.17 1.86
CA ASN A 24 -37.04 -1.00 2.18
C ASN A 24 -37.96 -1.96 1.42
N ARG A 25 -37.51 -2.49 0.27
CA ARG A 25 -38.24 -3.48 -0.53
C ARG A 25 -37.84 -4.93 -0.20
N ALA A 26 -36.84 -5.12 0.63
CA ALA A 26 -36.28 -6.43 0.91
C ALA A 26 -37.24 -7.27 1.78
N GLY A 27 -37.46 -8.52 1.38
CA GLY A 27 -38.06 -9.53 2.24
C GLY A 27 -37.03 -10.16 3.18
N HIS A 28 -35.81 -10.37 2.68
CA HIS A 28 -34.67 -10.83 3.46
C HIS A 28 -33.34 -10.45 2.80
N VAL A 29 -32.25 -10.49 3.57
CA VAL A 29 -30.88 -10.26 3.10
C VAL A 29 -30.03 -11.47 3.48
N VAL A 30 -29.30 -12.02 2.52
CA VAL A 30 -28.33 -13.10 2.74
C VAL A 30 -26.95 -12.50 2.71
N ILE A 31 -26.17 -12.70 3.78
CA ILE A 31 -24.79 -12.25 3.86
C ILE A 31 -23.89 -13.48 3.90
N VAL A 32 -22.95 -13.56 2.97
CA VAL A 32 -22.02 -14.68 2.84
C VAL A 32 -20.60 -14.18 3.03
N GLU A 33 -19.84 -14.83 3.91
CA GLU A 33 -18.45 -14.49 4.24
C GLU A 33 -17.46 -14.98 3.17
N GLY A 34 -17.71 -14.56 1.93
CA GLY A 34 -16.92 -14.89 0.77
C GLY A 34 -17.18 -13.94 -0.39
N PRO A 35 -16.31 -13.99 -1.41
CA PRO A 35 -16.52 -13.26 -2.65
C PRO A 35 -17.74 -13.79 -3.41
N ARG A 36 -18.21 -13.01 -4.40
CA ARG A 36 -19.43 -13.32 -5.16
C ARG A 36 -19.41 -14.70 -5.84
N ASP A 37 -18.25 -15.18 -6.28
CA ASP A 37 -18.07 -16.49 -6.92
C ASP A 37 -18.04 -17.67 -5.93
N ALA A 38 -18.09 -17.38 -4.62
CA ALA A 38 -18.11 -18.37 -3.56
C ALA A 38 -19.47 -18.49 -2.84
N VAL A 39 -20.49 -17.71 -3.24
CA VAL A 39 -21.79 -17.65 -2.52
C VAL A 39 -22.53 -18.99 -2.48
N ASP A 40 -22.36 -19.83 -3.49
CA ASP A 40 -23.01 -21.14 -3.59
C ASP A 40 -22.23 -22.25 -2.88
N ARG A 41 -21.05 -21.95 -2.32
CA ARG A 41 -20.24 -22.94 -1.62
C ARG A 41 -20.82 -23.24 -0.24
N ALA A 42 -20.98 -24.52 0.07
CA ALA A 42 -21.62 -24.99 1.31
C ALA A 42 -20.77 -24.77 2.57
N ASP A 43 -19.45 -24.64 2.42
CA ASP A 43 -18.48 -24.46 3.50
C ASP A 43 -18.28 -22.99 3.91
N VAL A 44 -18.91 -22.04 3.22
CA VAL A 44 -18.77 -20.61 3.52
C VAL A 44 -19.84 -20.18 4.51
N ALA A 45 -19.40 -19.56 5.62
CA ALA A 45 -20.27 -19.02 6.65
C ALA A 45 -21.26 -18.01 6.06
N ARG A 46 -22.52 -18.11 6.49
CA ARG A 46 -23.61 -17.27 5.98
C ARG A 46 -24.62 -16.98 7.08
N THR A 47 -25.27 -15.82 6.97
CA THR A 47 -26.40 -15.46 7.81
C THR A 47 -27.54 -14.90 6.97
N VAL A 48 -28.77 -15.00 7.49
CA VAL A 48 -29.97 -14.47 6.86
C VAL A 48 -30.60 -13.46 7.81
N VAL A 49 -30.89 -12.28 7.28
CA VAL A 49 -31.37 -11.12 8.01
C VAL A 49 -32.77 -10.79 7.52
N SER A 50 -33.72 -10.58 8.42
CA SER A 50 -35.11 -10.29 8.04
C SER A 50 -35.81 -9.34 9.02
N GLY A 51 -36.93 -8.75 8.58
CA GLY A 51 -37.75 -7.89 9.44
C GLY A 51 -36.98 -6.69 9.99
N ALA A 52 -37.03 -6.49 11.32
CA ALA A 52 -36.41 -5.35 11.98
C ALA A 52 -34.88 -5.28 11.79
N GLU A 53 -34.21 -6.41 11.62
CA GLU A 53 -32.75 -6.45 11.44
C GLU A 53 -32.31 -5.84 10.09
N ILE A 54 -33.19 -5.80 9.09
CA ILE A 54 -32.91 -5.12 7.82
C ILE A 54 -32.74 -3.61 8.05
N ALA A 55 -33.52 -3.02 8.96
CA ALA A 55 -33.40 -1.61 9.31
C ALA A 55 -32.07 -1.34 10.04
N ASP A 56 -31.62 -2.24 10.90
CA ASP A 56 -30.30 -2.14 11.53
C ASP A 56 -29.18 -2.24 10.50
N LEU A 57 -29.25 -3.22 9.60
CA LEU A 57 -28.29 -3.37 8.51
C LEU A 57 -28.26 -2.13 7.60
N ALA A 58 -29.41 -1.53 7.30
CA ALA A 58 -29.49 -0.30 6.50
C ALA A 58 -28.74 0.88 7.15
N ARG A 59 -28.81 1.00 8.48
CA ARG A 59 -28.07 2.03 9.21
C ARG A 59 -26.56 1.78 9.17
N LEU A 60 -26.14 0.53 9.33
CA LEU A 60 -24.72 0.13 9.33
C LEU A 60 -24.09 0.20 7.93
N LEU A 61 -24.88 0.00 6.88
CA LEU A 61 -24.46 0.16 5.49
C LEU A 61 -24.55 1.61 5.00
N ALA A 62 -24.82 2.59 5.86
CA ALA A 62 -24.79 3.98 5.45
C ALA A 62 -23.40 4.37 4.92
N ILE A 63 -23.39 5.12 3.82
CA ILE A 63 -22.16 5.45 3.09
C ILE A 63 -21.95 6.97 2.99
N GLU A 64 -20.73 7.37 2.66
CA GLU A 64 -20.44 8.72 2.16
C GLU A 64 -21.02 8.87 0.74
N ASP A 65 -22.00 9.76 0.61
CA ASP A 65 -22.70 9.98 -0.66
C ASP A 65 -21.76 10.60 -1.71
N GLY A 66 -21.94 10.22 -2.97
CA GLY A 66 -21.05 10.63 -4.07
C GLY A 66 -19.96 9.62 -4.39
N GLY A 67 -19.64 8.74 -3.43
CA GLY A 67 -18.64 7.69 -3.58
C GLY A 67 -17.20 8.19 -3.67
N THR A 68 -16.30 7.27 -3.95
CA THR A 68 -14.84 7.51 -3.99
C THR A 68 -14.36 8.06 -5.34
N GLY A 69 -15.22 8.05 -6.35
CA GLY A 69 -14.89 8.47 -7.72
C GLY A 69 -14.08 7.45 -8.53
N ASP A 70 -13.69 6.32 -7.93
CA ASP A 70 -13.01 5.20 -8.59
C ASP A 70 -13.63 3.86 -8.16
N ARG A 71 -13.31 2.78 -8.88
CA ARG A 71 -13.71 1.41 -8.55
C ARG A 71 -12.46 0.55 -8.44
N CYS A 72 -12.17 0.08 -7.24
CA CYS A 72 -11.04 -0.82 -7.04
C CYS A 72 -11.27 -2.16 -7.75
N ARG A 73 -10.17 -2.85 -8.09
CA ARG A 73 -10.20 -4.15 -8.80
C ARG A 73 -10.27 -5.36 -7.87
N CYS A 74 -10.09 -5.20 -6.56
CA CYS A 74 -10.20 -6.28 -5.58
C CYS A 74 -11.62 -6.85 -5.55
N MET A 75 -11.83 -8.17 -5.48
CA MET A 75 -13.17 -8.76 -5.61
C MET A 75 -14.17 -8.33 -4.52
N GLY A 76 -13.67 -7.96 -3.33
CA GLY A 76 -14.50 -7.63 -2.17
C GLY A 76 -15.15 -8.87 -1.54
N TRP A 77 -15.47 -8.77 -0.26
CA TRP A 77 -16.23 -9.71 0.56
C TRP A 77 -16.38 -9.12 1.98
N PRO A 78 -17.38 -9.51 2.78
CA PRO A 78 -18.49 -10.41 2.49
C PRO A 78 -19.41 -9.93 1.36
N THR A 79 -20.14 -10.86 0.76
CA THR A 79 -21.17 -10.59 -0.26
C THR A 79 -22.53 -10.45 0.42
N ILE A 80 -23.26 -9.39 0.10
CA ILE A 80 -24.56 -9.03 0.65
C ILE A 80 -25.58 -9.12 -0.49
N MET A 81 -26.48 -10.09 -0.43
CA MET A 81 -27.52 -10.34 -1.43
C MET A 81 -28.87 -9.95 -0.85
N VAL A 82 -29.53 -8.99 -1.49
CA VAL A 82 -30.83 -8.46 -1.05
C VAL A 82 -31.92 -9.11 -1.89
N HIS A 83 -32.88 -9.77 -1.26
CA HIS A 83 -33.98 -10.45 -1.92
C HIS A 83 -35.32 -9.79 -1.54
N ASP A 84 -36.26 -9.75 -2.47
CA ASP A 84 -37.62 -9.28 -2.20
C ASP A 84 -38.45 -10.31 -1.41
N VAL A 85 -39.73 -9.99 -1.16
CA VAL A 85 -40.67 -10.88 -0.45
C VAL A 85 -41.02 -12.16 -1.21
N ASN A 86 -40.78 -12.19 -2.53
CA ASN A 86 -40.98 -13.36 -3.38
C ASN A 86 -39.70 -14.21 -3.53
N GLY A 87 -38.57 -13.72 -3.02
CA GLY A 87 -37.25 -14.36 -3.12
C GLY A 87 -36.40 -13.89 -4.31
N GLU A 88 -36.89 -12.96 -5.13
CA GLU A 88 -36.16 -12.43 -6.27
C GLU A 88 -35.01 -11.53 -5.83
N LEU A 89 -33.84 -11.66 -6.48
CA LEU A 89 -32.65 -10.88 -6.14
C LEU A 89 -32.84 -9.41 -6.60
N LEU A 90 -32.88 -8.48 -5.64
CA LEU A 90 -32.96 -7.04 -5.88
C LEU A 90 -31.58 -6.41 -6.10
N ALA A 91 -30.59 -6.81 -5.30
CA ALA A 91 -29.24 -6.26 -5.36
C ALA A 91 -28.19 -7.24 -4.82
N CYS A 92 -26.95 -7.08 -5.28
CA CYS A 92 -25.79 -7.82 -4.81
C CYS A 92 -24.65 -6.82 -4.57
N TRP A 93 -24.25 -6.68 -3.31
CA TRP A 93 -23.17 -5.78 -2.88
C TRP A 93 -22.03 -6.58 -2.26
N VAL A 94 -20.85 -6.00 -2.22
CA VAL A 94 -19.69 -6.59 -1.52
C VAL A 94 -19.00 -5.54 -0.66
N LEU A 95 -18.47 -5.95 0.49
CA LEU A 95 -17.58 -5.09 1.26
C LEU A 95 -16.20 -5.00 0.60
N HIS A 96 -15.69 -3.79 0.50
CA HIS A 96 -14.42 -3.45 -0.09
C HIS A 96 -13.44 -3.05 1.02
N HIS A 97 -12.35 -3.79 1.17
CA HIS A 97 -11.36 -3.61 2.25
C HIS A 97 -11.96 -3.50 3.67
N GLN A 98 -13.13 -4.09 3.91
CA GLN A 98 -13.90 -3.96 5.16
C GLN A 98 -14.28 -2.51 5.54
N SER A 99 -14.12 -1.56 4.63
CA SER A 99 -14.32 -0.12 4.88
C SER A 99 -15.23 0.55 3.86
N GLY A 100 -15.50 -0.08 2.73
CA GLY A 100 -16.37 0.44 1.68
C GLY A 100 -17.39 -0.58 1.19
N LEU A 101 -18.36 -0.10 0.42
CA LEU A 101 -19.39 -0.87 -0.24
C LEU A 101 -19.24 -0.75 -1.75
N ARG A 102 -19.33 -1.88 -2.45
CA ARG A 102 -19.37 -1.93 -3.91
C ARG A 102 -20.67 -2.56 -4.39
N GLY A 103 -21.12 -2.13 -5.58
CA GLY A 103 -22.29 -2.65 -6.26
C GLY A 103 -23.49 -1.72 -6.17
N LEU A 104 -23.31 -0.56 -5.53
CA LEU A 104 -24.25 0.54 -5.47
C LEU A 104 -23.71 1.65 -6.38
N GLY A 105 -24.21 1.76 -7.62
CA GLY A 105 -23.73 2.79 -8.56
C GLY A 105 -22.38 2.52 -9.25
N ASP A 106 -21.78 3.58 -9.79
CA ASP A 106 -20.63 3.50 -10.71
C ASP A 106 -19.25 3.38 -10.04
N CYS A 107 -19.13 3.73 -8.76
CA CYS A 107 -17.88 3.71 -8.00
C CYS A 107 -18.05 3.01 -6.64
N ASP A 108 -16.93 2.75 -5.95
CA ASP A 108 -16.97 2.27 -4.56
C ASP A 108 -17.39 3.42 -3.64
N ALA A 109 -18.04 3.12 -2.51
CA ALA A 109 -18.42 4.12 -1.51
C ALA A 109 -17.86 3.77 -0.13
N ASP A 110 -17.32 4.74 0.60
CA ASP A 110 -16.85 4.51 1.96
C ASP A 110 -18.05 4.34 2.91
N LEU A 111 -17.99 3.34 3.78
CA LEU A 111 -18.94 3.19 4.87
C LEU A 111 -18.71 4.32 5.88
N ARG A 112 -19.80 4.86 6.44
CA ARG A 112 -19.71 5.83 7.54
C ARG A 112 -19.18 5.19 8.82
N ASP A 113 -19.49 3.91 9.04
CA ASP A 113 -19.09 3.15 10.22
C ASP A 113 -18.83 1.67 9.90
N GLY A 114 -17.75 1.42 9.16
CA GLY A 114 -17.30 0.06 8.85
C GLY A 114 -16.99 -0.83 10.08
N PRO A 115 -16.37 -0.31 11.15
CA PRO A 115 -16.17 -1.08 12.38
C PRO A 115 -17.48 -1.57 13.02
N ALA A 116 -18.52 -0.72 13.12
CA ALA A 116 -19.79 -1.14 13.68
C ALA A 116 -20.46 -2.25 12.84
N LEU A 117 -20.39 -2.15 11.51
CA LEU A 117 -20.88 -3.22 10.63
C LEU A 117 -20.13 -4.54 10.88
N THR A 118 -18.81 -4.45 11.04
CA THR A 118 -17.95 -5.62 11.27
C THR A 118 -18.26 -6.33 12.58
N GLU A 119 -18.48 -5.59 13.67
CA GLU A 119 -18.90 -6.20 14.94
C GLU A 119 -20.31 -6.81 14.85
N TRP A 120 -21.25 -6.12 14.19
CA TRP A 120 -22.61 -6.63 13.98
C TRP A 120 -22.64 -7.94 13.19
N LEU A 121 -21.73 -8.10 12.21
CA LEU A 121 -21.53 -9.35 11.46
C LEU A 121 -20.92 -10.45 12.35
N ALA A 122 -19.93 -10.10 13.18
CA ALA A 122 -19.29 -11.04 14.10
C ALA A 122 -20.25 -11.59 15.16
N GLU A 123 -21.16 -10.76 15.68
CA GLU A 123 -22.25 -11.17 16.57
C GLU A 123 -23.18 -12.22 15.94
N ARG A 124 -23.21 -12.29 14.61
CA ARG A 124 -23.99 -13.25 13.80
C ARG A 124 -23.14 -14.41 13.28
N GLY A 125 -21.94 -14.60 13.80
CA GLY A 125 -21.05 -15.71 13.47
C GLY A 125 -20.21 -15.51 12.21
N LEU A 126 -20.19 -14.30 11.63
CA LEU A 126 -19.32 -13.94 10.49
C LEU A 126 -18.10 -13.17 11.02
N THR A 127 -17.06 -13.88 11.49
CA THR A 127 -15.94 -13.29 12.23
C THR A 127 -14.76 -12.84 11.38
N ARG A 128 -14.66 -13.30 10.13
CA ARG A 128 -13.49 -13.08 9.28
C ARG A 128 -13.32 -11.61 8.90
N SER A 129 -14.40 -10.86 8.75
CA SER A 129 -14.33 -9.40 8.54
C SER A 129 -13.58 -8.71 9.68
N ARG A 130 -13.81 -9.12 10.93
CA ARG A 130 -13.14 -8.57 12.13
C ARG A 130 -11.68 -8.95 12.20
N GLU A 131 -11.36 -10.20 11.86
CA GLU A 131 -9.97 -10.69 11.77
C GLU A 131 -9.18 -9.86 10.74
N VAL A 132 -9.74 -9.67 9.55
CA VAL A 132 -9.07 -8.90 8.49
C VAL A 132 -8.99 -7.42 8.81
N GLN A 133 -10.00 -6.83 9.46
CA GLN A 133 -9.90 -5.45 9.94
C GLN A 133 -8.77 -5.29 10.97
N SER A 134 -8.60 -6.28 11.85
CA SER A 134 -7.50 -6.28 12.84
C SER A 134 -6.13 -6.40 12.16
N GLU A 135 -6.02 -7.27 11.15
CA GLU A 135 -4.80 -7.40 10.34
C GLU A 135 -4.46 -6.11 9.58
N LEU A 136 -5.46 -5.47 8.95
CA LEU A 136 -5.28 -4.20 8.24
C LEU A 136 -4.86 -3.08 9.19
N ALA A 137 -5.49 -2.98 10.36
CA ALA A 137 -5.10 -2.00 11.38
C ALA A 137 -3.67 -2.23 11.88
N ALA A 138 -3.26 -3.49 12.07
CA ALA A 138 -1.89 -3.81 12.44
C ALA A 138 -0.88 -3.44 11.33
N GLN A 139 -1.24 -3.68 10.06
CA GLN A 139 -0.43 -3.28 8.91
C GLN A 139 -0.31 -1.76 8.78
N GLU A 140 -1.39 -1.01 8.94
CA GLU A 140 -1.39 0.45 8.94
C GLU A 140 -0.53 1.01 10.07
N ALA A 141 -0.67 0.46 11.29
CA ALA A 141 0.15 0.86 12.43
C ALA A 141 1.64 0.54 12.24
N GLU A 142 2.01 -0.54 11.53
CA GLU A 142 3.40 -0.79 11.16
C GLU A 142 3.89 0.14 10.06
N ALA A 143 3.07 0.42 9.04
CA ALA A 143 3.40 1.36 7.97
C ALA A 143 3.65 2.78 8.53
N ASP A 144 2.83 3.21 9.49
CA ASP A 144 3.01 4.47 10.20
C ASP A 144 4.28 4.48 11.04
N ARG A 145 4.57 3.42 11.79
CA ARG A 145 5.81 3.29 12.57
C ARG A 145 7.05 3.32 11.66
N ARG A 146 7.03 2.61 10.52
CA ARG A 146 8.08 2.64 9.50
C ARG A 146 8.27 4.05 8.96
N ARG A 147 7.17 4.73 8.60
CA ARG A 147 7.20 6.12 8.10
C ARG A 147 7.86 7.05 9.12
N THR A 148 7.47 6.95 10.40
CA THR A 148 8.08 7.75 11.47
C THR A 148 9.58 7.46 11.61
N ARG A 149 10.00 6.18 11.61
CA ARG A 149 11.42 5.83 11.63
C ARG A 149 12.19 6.46 10.47
N TRP A 150 11.63 6.40 9.26
CA TRP A 150 12.26 6.97 8.07
C TRP A 150 12.43 8.50 8.17
N VAL A 151 11.41 9.22 8.65
CA VAL A 151 11.48 10.68 8.85
C VAL A 151 12.49 11.05 9.94
N LEU A 152 12.51 10.30 11.05
CA LEU A 152 13.46 10.54 12.15
C LEU A 152 14.91 10.24 11.76
N ALA A 153 15.12 9.33 10.81
CA ALA A 153 16.44 9.02 10.27
C ALA A 153 16.92 10.01 9.18
N ALA A 154 16.10 11.01 8.83
CA ALA A 154 16.48 12.02 7.85
C ALA A 154 17.80 12.72 8.26
N PRO A 155 18.71 13.01 7.30
CA PRO A 155 19.92 13.76 7.57
C PRO A 155 19.61 15.11 8.24
N ALA A 156 20.55 15.61 9.03
CA ALA A 156 20.39 16.89 9.73
C ALA A 156 19.95 18.00 8.77
N GLY A 157 18.90 18.74 9.16
CA GLY A 157 18.28 19.80 8.35
C GLY A 157 17.22 19.33 7.35
N LEU A 158 16.97 18.03 7.19
CA LEU A 158 16.04 17.51 6.18
C LEU A 158 14.73 16.93 6.75
N SER A 159 14.56 16.87 8.07
CA SER A 159 13.42 16.19 8.72
C SER A 159 12.04 16.72 8.29
N ASP A 160 11.88 18.04 8.17
CA ASP A 160 10.59 18.63 7.77
C ASP A 160 10.26 18.30 6.31
N ALA A 161 11.24 18.42 5.41
CA ALA A 161 11.07 18.06 4.00
C ALA A 161 10.87 16.55 3.82
N ALA A 162 11.49 15.73 4.66
CA ALA A 162 11.23 14.30 4.73
C ALA A 162 9.77 14.04 5.13
N ALA A 163 9.27 14.70 6.18
CA ALA A 163 7.89 14.57 6.63
C ALA A 163 6.89 14.93 5.51
N ASP A 164 7.16 15.98 4.73
CA ASP A 164 6.34 16.38 3.58
C ASP A 164 6.30 15.30 2.48
N VAL A 165 7.45 14.72 2.13
CA VAL A 165 7.52 13.63 1.12
C VAL A 165 6.84 12.36 1.64
N ALA A 166 6.94 12.10 2.93
CA ALA A 166 6.38 10.92 3.57
C ALA A 166 4.86 10.97 3.74
N GLN A 167 4.19 12.10 3.47
CA GLN A 167 2.75 12.23 3.63
C GLN A 167 2.00 11.19 2.78
N PRO A 168 1.07 10.43 3.39
CA PRO A 168 0.31 9.40 2.67
C PRO A 168 -0.60 10.02 1.60
N PRO A 169 -0.94 9.24 0.55
CA PRO A 169 -1.93 9.66 -0.43
C PRO A 169 -3.28 9.98 0.22
N GLY A 170 -3.86 11.12 -0.17
CA GLY A 170 -5.24 11.45 0.14
C GLY A 170 -6.21 10.93 -0.93
N ARG A 171 -7.51 11.24 -0.77
CA ARG A 171 -8.55 10.84 -1.75
C ARG A 171 -8.32 11.42 -3.16
N ASP A 172 -7.82 12.65 -3.27
CA ASP A 172 -7.43 13.24 -4.55
C ASP A 172 -6.00 12.84 -4.92
N HIS A 173 -5.87 11.75 -5.67
CA HIS A 173 -4.58 11.21 -6.11
C HIS A 173 -3.82 12.18 -7.03
N MET A 174 -4.52 12.97 -7.86
CA MET A 174 -3.88 13.92 -8.77
C MET A 174 -3.29 15.11 -8.01
N ALA A 175 -4.03 15.67 -7.07
CA ALA A 175 -3.53 16.72 -6.19
C ALA A 175 -2.42 16.21 -5.26
N TRP A 176 -2.53 14.97 -4.77
CA TRP A 176 -1.46 14.36 -3.99
C TRP A 176 -0.19 14.15 -4.82
N SER A 177 -0.28 13.59 -6.02
CA SER A 177 0.88 13.36 -6.88
C SER A 177 1.64 14.64 -7.21
N ARG A 178 0.92 15.76 -7.41
CA ARG A 178 1.54 17.07 -7.64
C ARG A 178 2.30 17.56 -6.40
N ARG A 179 1.65 17.50 -5.23
CA ARG A 179 2.27 17.87 -3.94
C ARG A 179 3.48 17.01 -3.61
N LEU A 180 3.42 15.71 -3.89
CA LEU A 180 4.53 14.79 -3.72
C LEU A 180 5.72 15.22 -4.59
N GLN A 181 5.50 15.58 -5.86
CA GLN A 181 6.58 16.04 -6.71
C GLN A 181 7.22 17.33 -6.19
N GLU A 182 6.41 18.31 -5.78
CA GLU A 182 6.90 19.55 -5.16
C GLU A 182 7.69 19.30 -3.87
N ALA A 183 7.25 18.35 -3.04
CA ALA A 183 7.96 17.94 -1.82
C ALA A 183 9.30 17.27 -2.15
N LYS A 184 9.35 16.42 -3.18
CA LYS A 184 10.59 15.77 -3.64
C LYS A 184 11.59 16.79 -4.17
N ASP A 185 11.14 17.76 -4.95
CA ASP A 185 11.98 18.83 -5.49
C ASP A 185 12.56 19.70 -4.37
N ARG A 186 11.74 20.04 -3.36
CA ARG A 186 12.17 20.76 -2.15
C ARG A 186 13.20 19.97 -1.35
N LEU A 187 12.96 18.69 -1.11
CA LEU A 187 13.89 17.81 -0.39
C LEU A 187 15.23 17.73 -1.12
N ALA A 188 15.23 17.60 -2.46
CA ALA A 188 16.45 17.57 -3.25
C ALA A 188 17.21 18.91 -3.22
N ALA A 189 16.50 20.04 -3.27
CA ALA A 189 17.10 21.37 -3.14
C ALA A 189 17.77 21.57 -1.77
N LEU A 190 17.06 21.22 -0.68
CA LEU A 190 17.58 21.30 0.68
C LEU A 190 18.77 20.36 0.91
N SER A 191 18.73 19.15 0.36
CA SER A 191 19.84 18.21 0.39
C SER A 191 21.11 18.83 -0.21
N ARG A 192 21.02 19.49 -1.37
CA ARG A 192 22.15 20.22 -1.98
C ARG A 192 22.60 21.44 -1.17
N GLN A 193 21.68 22.13 -0.52
CA GLN A 193 21.99 23.30 0.31
C GLN A 193 22.73 22.92 1.59
N HIS A 194 22.27 21.88 2.30
CA HIS A 194 22.87 21.41 3.55
C HIS A 194 24.16 20.62 3.31
N TYR A 195 24.27 19.93 2.17
CA TYR A 195 25.41 19.11 1.79
C TYR A 195 25.91 19.52 0.40
N PRO A 196 26.63 20.65 0.27
CA PRO A 196 27.11 21.13 -1.03
C PRO A 196 28.19 20.21 -1.63
N ASP A 197 29.00 19.55 -0.81
CA ASP A 197 29.95 18.53 -1.25
C ASP A 197 29.22 17.29 -1.76
N GLY A 198 29.46 16.92 -3.02
CA GLY A 198 28.76 15.81 -3.67
C GLY A 198 29.02 14.45 -3.02
N ILE A 199 30.26 14.20 -2.57
CA ILE A 199 30.63 12.93 -1.94
C ILE A 199 29.95 12.81 -0.57
N GLU A 200 29.99 13.86 0.24
CA GLU A 200 29.31 13.93 1.53
C GLU A 200 27.80 13.75 1.36
N ARG A 201 27.18 14.48 0.43
CA ARG A 201 25.76 14.37 0.11
C ARG A 201 25.35 12.96 -0.27
N ILE A 202 26.09 12.32 -1.18
CA ILE A 202 25.82 10.93 -1.55
C ILE A 202 25.98 10.00 -0.35
N ARG A 203 27.00 10.19 0.50
CA ARG A 203 27.21 9.34 1.67
C ARG A 203 26.05 9.43 2.67
N VAL A 204 25.51 10.61 2.92
CA VAL A 204 24.35 10.77 3.82
C VAL A 204 23.07 10.21 3.20
N LEU A 205 22.87 10.40 1.88
CA LEU A 205 21.73 9.83 1.17
C LEU A 205 21.78 8.30 1.11
N LEU A 206 22.96 7.71 0.90
CA LEU A 206 23.16 6.26 0.95
C LEU A 206 22.88 5.70 2.35
N ALA A 207 23.31 6.38 3.41
CA ALA A 207 23.00 5.95 4.77
C ALA A 207 21.48 6.00 5.02
N TRP A 208 20.81 7.07 4.61
CA TRP A 208 19.35 7.20 4.75
C TRP A 208 18.57 6.18 3.91
N ALA A 209 19.03 5.89 2.69
CA ALA A 209 18.46 4.87 1.82
C ALA A 209 18.61 3.43 2.34
N GLY A 210 19.54 3.19 3.29
CA GLY A 210 19.73 1.88 3.91
C GLY A 210 18.74 1.54 5.03
N ILE A 211 18.11 2.56 5.63
CA ILE A 211 17.10 2.40 6.68
C ILE A 211 15.98 1.42 6.28
N PRO A 212 15.32 1.55 5.11
CA PRO A 212 14.27 0.63 4.70
C PRO A 212 14.76 -0.78 4.38
N SER A 213 16.05 -0.98 4.10
CA SER A 213 16.58 -2.25 3.59
C SER A 213 16.53 -3.40 4.59
N ARG A 214 16.35 -3.10 5.89
CA ARG A 214 16.24 -4.08 6.98
C ARG A 214 14.83 -4.23 7.55
N GLU A 215 13.87 -3.50 7.02
CA GLU A 215 12.48 -3.58 7.46
C GLU A 215 11.87 -4.93 7.05
N SER A 216 11.19 -5.60 7.99
CA SER A 216 10.69 -6.97 7.83
C SER A 216 9.59 -7.13 6.78
N THR A 217 8.95 -6.04 6.40
CA THR A 217 7.73 -6.06 5.58
C THR A 217 7.72 -4.89 4.61
N GLY A 218 7.74 -5.20 3.31
CA GLY A 218 7.31 -4.28 2.27
C GLY A 218 8.34 -3.99 1.18
N ALA A 219 7.82 -3.80 -0.04
CA ALA A 219 8.55 -3.12 -1.11
C ALA A 219 8.88 -1.67 -0.70
N LEU A 220 9.80 -1.04 -1.44
CA LEU A 220 10.12 0.38 -1.29
C LEU A 220 8.85 1.22 -1.35
N GLN A 221 8.66 2.09 -0.37
CA GLN A 221 7.59 3.08 -0.36
C GLN A 221 7.98 4.28 -1.25
N TRP A 222 7.01 5.12 -1.60
CA TRP A 222 7.26 6.29 -2.46
C TRP A 222 8.31 7.24 -1.86
N TYR A 223 8.39 7.34 -0.54
CA TYR A 223 9.40 8.15 0.15
C TYR A 223 10.80 7.50 0.11
N ASP A 224 10.89 6.17 0.14
CA ASP A 224 12.16 5.45 -0.07
C ASP A 224 12.67 5.70 -1.51
N MET A 225 11.76 5.65 -2.47
CA MET A 225 12.05 5.93 -3.88
C MET A 225 12.53 7.37 -4.10
N ALA A 226 12.06 8.35 -3.33
CA ALA A 226 12.49 9.73 -3.46
C ALA A 226 14.00 9.91 -3.19
N VAL A 227 14.56 9.18 -2.22
CA VAL A 227 16.00 9.20 -1.93
C VAL A 227 16.78 8.46 -3.01
N GLN A 228 16.26 7.33 -3.50
CA GLN A 228 16.88 6.62 -4.62
C GLN A 228 16.94 7.46 -5.89
N GLU A 229 15.88 8.19 -6.20
CA GLU A 229 15.85 9.06 -7.37
C GLU A 229 16.83 10.23 -7.27
N GLN A 230 17.05 10.77 -6.06
CA GLN A 230 18.13 11.73 -5.85
C GLN A 230 19.50 11.10 -6.09
N LEU A 231 19.76 9.90 -5.55
CA LEU A 231 21.01 9.17 -5.76
C LEU A 231 21.25 8.84 -7.24
N LEU A 232 20.20 8.48 -7.99
CA LEU A 232 20.24 8.21 -9.43
C LEU A 232 20.44 9.49 -10.27
N GLY A 233 20.12 10.66 -9.72
CA GLY A 233 20.33 11.96 -10.36
C GLY A 233 21.73 12.56 -10.16
N GLU A 234 22.56 11.96 -9.29
CA GLU A 234 23.96 12.35 -9.09
C GLU A 234 24.87 11.75 -10.18
N ASP A 235 26.08 12.30 -10.33
CA ASP A 235 27.09 11.72 -11.23
C ASP A 235 27.43 10.29 -10.78
N PRO A 236 27.24 9.26 -11.64
CA PRO A 236 27.54 7.87 -11.29
C PRO A 236 28.98 7.64 -10.82
N ALA A 237 29.95 8.41 -11.34
CA ALA A 237 31.34 8.33 -10.89
C ALA A 237 31.50 8.80 -9.44
N LEU A 238 30.81 9.89 -9.06
CA LEU A 238 30.77 10.36 -7.68
C LEU A 238 30.05 9.36 -6.77
N VAL A 239 28.96 8.74 -7.24
CA VAL A 239 28.23 7.73 -6.48
C VAL A 239 29.11 6.52 -6.16
N LEU A 240 29.83 6.01 -7.16
CA LEU A 240 30.76 4.90 -6.98
C LEU A 240 31.94 5.28 -6.05
N ALA A 241 32.49 6.48 -6.19
CA ALA A 241 33.57 6.98 -5.34
C ALA A 241 33.13 7.15 -3.87
N ALA A 242 31.94 7.74 -3.65
CA ALA A 242 31.35 7.93 -2.33
C ALA A 242 31.06 6.58 -1.65
N ALA A 243 30.50 5.61 -2.38
CA ALA A 243 30.24 4.28 -1.87
C ALA A 243 31.52 3.50 -1.52
N ALA A 244 32.61 3.71 -2.27
CA ALA A 244 33.90 3.07 -2.02
C ALA A 244 34.73 3.69 -0.88
N THR A 245 34.33 4.86 -0.37
CA THR A 245 35.06 5.59 0.68
C THR A 245 35.01 4.84 2.01
N ARG A 246 36.15 4.72 2.71
CA ARG A 246 36.25 4.10 4.05
C ARG A 246 36.41 5.16 5.15
N PRO A 247 35.95 4.90 6.39
CA PRO A 247 35.15 3.75 6.81
C PRO A 247 33.68 3.86 6.39
N SER A 248 33.05 2.72 6.12
CA SER A 248 31.62 2.60 5.79
C SER A 248 30.82 2.10 6.99
N SER A 249 29.70 2.76 7.26
CA SER A 249 28.70 2.28 8.22
C SER A 249 27.84 1.19 7.57
N PRO A 250 27.26 0.26 8.35
CA PRO A 250 26.32 -0.73 7.86
C PRO A 250 25.17 -0.13 7.05
N ASP A 251 24.53 0.93 7.55
CA ASP A 251 23.41 1.59 6.84
C ASP A 251 23.82 2.12 5.46
N ARG A 252 25.04 2.65 5.34
CA ARG A 252 25.55 3.12 4.05
C ARG A 252 25.78 1.98 3.07
N LEU A 253 26.22 0.82 3.56
CA LEU A 253 26.40 -0.38 2.74
C LEU A 253 25.06 -1.00 2.36
N ASP A 254 24.06 -0.93 3.24
CA ASP A 254 22.69 -1.36 2.95
C ASP A 254 22.06 -0.50 1.86
N GLY A 255 22.15 0.83 1.96
CA GLY A 255 21.63 1.73 0.93
C GLY A 255 22.39 1.64 -0.39
N ALA A 256 23.71 1.39 -0.34
CA ALA A 256 24.49 1.08 -1.53
C ALA A 256 24.06 -0.24 -2.18
N ALA A 257 23.83 -1.29 -1.38
CA ALA A 257 23.32 -2.57 -1.87
C ALA A 257 21.92 -2.43 -2.47
N GLU A 258 21.05 -1.58 -1.90
CA GLU A 258 19.74 -1.30 -2.46
C GLU A 258 19.83 -0.54 -3.78
N LEU A 259 20.62 0.55 -3.84
CA LEU A 259 20.81 1.35 -5.06
C LEU A 259 21.37 0.51 -6.21
N PHE A 260 22.50 -0.17 -5.99
CA PHE A 260 23.17 -0.97 -7.04
C PHE A 260 22.43 -2.29 -7.35
N GLY A 261 21.49 -2.68 -6.49
CA GLY A 261 20.57 -3.79 -6.70
C GLY A 261 19.31 -3.41 -7.46
N SER A 262 19.03 -2.11 -7.60
CA SER A 262 17.82 -1.61 -8.26
C SER A 262 17.84 -1.84 -9.77
N THR A 263 16.67 -2.08 -10.36
CA THR A 263 16.53 -2.21 -11.80
C THR A 263 16.99 -0.95 -12.52
N LYS A 264 16.57 0.24 -12.05
CA LYS A 264 16.96 1.55 -12.59
C LYS A 264 18.48 1.70 -12.72
N TRP A 265 19.24 1.38 -11.66
CA TRP A 265 20.71 1.45 -11.74
C TRP A 265 21.27 0.43 -12.75
N THR A 266 20.82 -0.82 -12.66
CA THR A 266 21.39 -1.90 -13.48
C THR A 266 21.07 -1.77 -14.97
N GLU A 267 19.93 -1.17 -15.33
CA GLU A 267 19.58 -0.85 -16.70
C GLU A 267 20.44 0.29 -17.26
N ALA A 268 20.70 1.32 -16.46
CA ALA A 268 21.47 2.49 -16.88
C ALA A 268 22.99 2.27 -16.89
N HIS A 269 23.53 1.52 -15.92
CA HIS A 269 24.97 1.42 -15.66
C HIS A 269 25.49 -0.01 -15.65
N GLY A 270 24.63 -1.00 -15.85
CA GLY A 270 24.96 -2.41 -15.75
C GLY A 270 25.12 -2.89 -14.31
N ARG A 271 25.29 -4.21 -14.16
CA ARG A 271 25.44 -4.87 -12.84
C ARG A 271 26.88 -4.83 -12.32
N GLY A 272 27.86 -4.50 -13.16
CA GLY A 272 29.27 -4.61 -12.82
C GLY A 272 29.75 -3.45 -11.95
N LEU A 273 30.12 -3.73 -10.71
CA LEU A 273 30.75 -2.74 -9.83
C LEU A 273 32.28 -2.84 -9.85
N PRO A 274 33.01 -1.71 -9.64
CA PRO A 274 34.45 -1.73 -9.44
C PRO A 274 34.87 -2.68 -8.32
N LYS A 275 35.99 -3.40 -8.51
CA LYS A 275 36.45 -4.47 -7.61
C LYS A 275 36.47 -4.07 -6.12
N PRO A 276 36.99 -2.89 -5.71
CA PRO A 276 37.00 -2.52 -4.29
C PRO A 276 35.60 -2.43 -3.67
N LEU A 277 34.66 -1.83 -4.39
CA LEU A 277 33.27 -1.67 -3.94
C LEU A 277 32.51 -3.00 -3.97
N ARG A 278 32.70 -3.80 -5.03
CA ARG A 278 32.12 -5.15 -5.11
C ARG A 278 32.53 -6.01 -3.93
N SER A 279 33.84 -6.07 -3.62
CA SER A 279 34.34 -6.86 -2.49
C SER A 279 33.73 -6.39 -1.16
N MET A 280 33.69 -5.07 -0.94
CA MET A 280 33.10 -4.49 0.27
C MET A 280 31.62 -4.86 0.44
N LEU A 281 30.81 -4.75 -0.63
CA LEU A 281 29.40 -5.12 -0.57
C LEU A 281 29.19 -6.62 -0.43
N SER A 282 30.00 -7.46 -1.10
CA SER A 282 29.92 -8.92 -0.94
C SER A 282 30.24 -9.35 0.49
N GLU A 283 31.31 -8.81 1.09
CA GLU A 283 31.67 -9.09 2.49
C GLU A 283 30.56 -8.68 3.45
N HIS A 284 30.00 -7.48 3.28
CA HIS A 284 28.87 -6.97 4.08
C HIS A 284 27.62 -7.86 3.94
N ILE A 285 27.22 -8.19 2.71
CA ILE A 285 26.01 -9.00 2.46
C ILE A 285 26.17 -10.42 3.00
N GLN A 286 27.38 -10.99 2.93
CA GLN A 286 27.67 -12.32 3.49
C GLN A 286 27.62 -12.32 5.01
N ALA A 287 28.16 -11.29 5.66
CA ALA A 287 28.15 -11.18 7.12
C ALA A 287 26.73 -10.88 7.64
N ASP A 288 26.13 -9.77 7.19
CA ASP A 288 24.98 -9.15 7.84
C ASP A 288 23.87 -8.73 6.86
N GLY A 289 23.92 -9.19 5.60
CA GLY A 289 22.94 -8.83 4.57
C GLY A 289 21.55 -9.42 4.82
N THR A 290 20.51 -8.79 4.27
CA THR A 290 19.16 -9.36 4.28
C THR A 290 18.99 -10.45 3.22
N ASP A 291 17.92 -11.24 3.32
CA ASP A 291 17.62 -12.28 2.33
C ASP A 291 17.43 -11.71 0.92
N ALA A 292 16.85 -10.51 0.80
CA ALA A 292 16.75 -9.79 -0.46
C ALA A 292 18.12 -9.45 -1.05
N MET A 293 19.07 -8.97 -0.23
CA MET A 293 20.44 -8.67 -0.68
C MET A 293 21.18 -9.94 -1.11
N ARG A 294 21.07 -11.02 -0.33
CA ARG A 294 21.68 -12.32 -0.66
C ARG A 294 21.09 -12.91 -1.93
N PHE A 295 19.78 -12.82 -2.10
CA PHE A 295 19.07 -13.21 -3.32
C PHE A 295 19.61 -12.45 -4.54
N ARG A 296 19.70 -11.11 -4.47
CA ARG A 296 20.27 -10.31 -5.58
C ARG A 296 21.72 -10.71 -5.86
N MET A 297 22.53 -10.91 -4.83
CA MET A 297 23.93 -11.33 -4.98
C MET A 297 24.05 -12.69 -5.70
N SER A 298 23.24 -13.70 -5.35
CA SER A 298 23.26 -15.01 -6.02
C SER A 298 22.81 -14.94 -7.49
N HIS A 299 22.02 -13.93 -7.84
CA HIS A 299 21.56 -13.65 -9.21
C HIS A 299 22.50 -12.76 -10.03
N GLY A 300 23.73 -12.54 -9.54
CA GLY A 300 24.79 -11.84 -10.26
C GLY A 300 24.66 -10.31 -10.27
N TYR A 301 23.87 -9.74 -9.34
CA TYR A 301 23.96 -8.32 -9.04
C TYR A 301 25.32 -7.99 -8.41
N TYR A 302 25.67 -6.70 -8.39
CA TYR A 302 26.94 -6.19 -7.86
C TYR A 302 28.20 -6.70 -8.59
N GLY A 303 28.03 -7.42 -9.71
CA GLY A 303 29.11 -8.05 -10.47
C GLY A 303 29.60 -9.35 -9.83
N ALA A 304 28.78 -9.99 -8.99
CA ALA A 304 29.02 -11.31 -8.44
C ALA A 304 28.84 -12.39 -9.53
N LYS A 305 29.61 -13.50 -9.43
CA LYS A 305 29.36 -14.68 -10.28
C LYS A 305 28.06 -15.33 -9.82
N ARG A 306 27.18 -15.70 -10.76
CA ARG A 306 25.95 -16.45 -10.44
C ARG A 306 26.34 -17.78 -9.80
N THR A 307 25.87 -18.01 -8.59
CA THR A 307 25.86 -19.33 -7.95
C THR A 307 24.52 -19.96 -8.29
N VAL A 308 24.52 -20.90 -9.22
CA VAL A 308 23.35 -21.75 -9.56
C VAL A 308 23.23 -22.83 -8.51
#